data_AF-A0A6A5RM73-F1
#
_entry.id   AF-A0A6A5RM73-F1
#
_cell.length_a   1.000
_cell.length_b   1.000
_cell.length_c   1.000
_cell.angle_alpha   90.00
_cell.angle_beta   90.00
_cell.angle_gamma   90.00
#
_symmetry.space_group_name_H-M   'P 1'
#
loop_
_entity.id
_entity.type
_entity.pdbx_description
1 polymer ?
#
loop_
_entity_poly.entity_id
_entity_poly.type
_entity_poly.pdbx_seq_one_letter_code
_entity_poly.pdbx_strand_id
1 'polypeptide(L)' 'LRRYNDLLTAWSAPIEKQHHDAASYDSFCSYFNLLHSTIKQHSIQPENTYNIDEEGFIIRVMSKGFRIFNKQLFRL' A
#
# COMPACT_ATOMS: atom_id res chain seq x y z
N LEU A 1 -8.72 32.97 10.72
CA LEU A 1 -7.90 32.07 11.57
C LEU A 1 -8.73 30.85 12.06
N ARG A 2 -9.28 30.03 11.14
CA ARG A 2 -10.20 28.92 11.51
C ARG A 2 -10.06 27.71 10.57
N ARG A 3 -8.82 27.32 10.24
CA ARG A 3 -8.54 26.15 9.36
C ARG A 3 -7.65 25.07 10.01
N TYR A 4 -7.12 25.31 11.21
CA TYR A 4 -6.18 24.39 11.86
C TYR A 4 -6.83 23.35 12.79
N ASN A 5 -8.09 23.53 13.21
CA ASN A 5 -8.75 22.58 14.13
C ASN A 5 -9.20 21.28 13.46
N ASP A 6 -9.27 21.24 12.13
CA ASP A 6 -9.75 20.08 11.36
C ASP A 6 -8.60 19.18 10.86
N LEU A 7 -7.37 19.53 11.18
CA LEU A 7 -6.17 18.79 10.78
C LEU A 7 -5.63 17.98 11.96
N LEU A 8 -5.25 16.74 11.70
CA LEU A 8 -4.65 15.83 12.66
C LEU A 8 -3.27 15.42 12.14
N THR A 9 -2.25 15.60 12.96
CA THR A 9 -0.90 15.17 12.63
C THR A 9 -0.63 13.85 13.31
N ALA A 10 -0.28 12.83 12.54
CA ALA A 10 0.08 11.53 13.08
C ALA A 10 1.29 10.96 12.35
N TRP A 11 2.08 10.20 13.10
CA TRP A 11 3.09 9.32 12.52
C TRP A 11 2.37 8.15 11.87
N SER A 12 2.50 8.02 10.54
CA SER A 12 2.01 6.81 9.87
C SER A 12 2.94 5.65 10.21
N ALA A 13 2.36 4.56 10.73
CA ALA A 13 3.09 3.31 10.84
C ALA A 13 3.63 2.92 9.46
N PRO A 14 4.74 2.15 9.38
CA PRO A 14 5.19 1.62 8.11
C PRO A 14 4.03 0.86 7.46
N ILE A 15 3.76 1.12 6.18
CA ILE A 15 2.72 0.43 5.40
C ILE A 15 2.83 -1.09 5.58
N GLU A 16 4.06 -1.60 5.70
CA GLU A 16 4.36 -3.00 6.00
C GLU A 16 3.68 -3.53 7.26
N LYS A 17 3.65 -2.78 8.37
CA LYS A 17 3.03 -3.27 9.62
C LYS A 17 1.52 -3.42 9.45
N GLN A 18 0.89 -2.41 8.85
CA GLN A 18 -0.55 -2.45 8.57
C GLN A 18 -0.89 -3.56 7.57
N HIS A 19 -0.05 -3.76 6.55
CA HIS A 19 -0.20 -4.85 5.60
C HIS A 19 -0.01 -6.21 6.26
N HIS A 20 0.97 -6.36 7.15
CA HIS A 20 1.19 -7.61 7.89
C HIS A 20 0.00 -7.96 8.78
N ASP A 21 -0.56 -6.97 9.49
CA ASP A 21 -1.71 -7.16 10.37
C ASP A 21 -3.01 -7.44 9.57
N ALA A 22 -3.13 -6.94 8.33
CA ALA A 22 -4.30 -7.11 7.47
C ALA A 22 -4.19 -8.29 6.47
N ALA A 23 -3.00 -8.83 6.25
CA ALA A 23 -2.78 -9.88 5.26
C ALA A 23 -3.13 -11.25 5.84
N SER A 24 -4.25 -11.80 5.40
CA SER A 24 -4.61 -13.20 5.64
C SER A 24 -4.01 -14.11 4.59
N TYR A 25 -3.88 -15.40 4.92
CA TYR A 25 -3.51 -16.44 3.94
C TYR A 25 -4.41 -16.42 2.70
N ASP A 26 -5.72 -16.29 2.89
CA ASP A 26 -6.70 -16.23 1.80
C ASP A 26 -6.50 -15.02 0.89
N SER A 27 -6.03 -13.89 1.45
CA SER A 27 -5.71 -12.68 0.69
C SER A 27 -4.51 -12.92 -0.22
N PHE A 28 -3.47 -13.60 0.28
CA PHE A 28 -2.32 -13.98 -0.56
C PHE A 28 -2.72 -14.96 -1.66
N CYS A 29 -3.48 -16.01 -1.33
CA CYS A 29 -3.96 -16.95 -2.33
C CYS A 29 -4.79 -16.25 -3.41
N SER A 30 -5.71 -15.35 -3.01
CA SER A 30 -6.54 -14.59 -3.94
C SER A 30 -5.70 -13.66 -4.83
N TYR A 31 -4.70 -12.98 -4.25
CA TYR A 31 -3.76 -12.13 -4.99
C TYR A 31 -3.00 -12.93 -6.05
N PHE A 32 -2.38 -14.05 -5.68
CA PHE A 32 -1.60 -14.86 -6.62
C PHE A 32 -2.48 -15.50 -7.70
N ASN A 33 -3.69 -15.95 -7.36
CA ASN A 33 -4.65 -16.46 -8.34
C ASN A 33 -5.01 -15.41 -9.39
N LEU A 34 -5.27 -14.16 -8.96
CA LEU A 34 -5.55 -13.05 -9.85
C LEU A 34 -4.33 -12.66 -10.69
N LEU A 35 -3.14 -12.65 -10.08
CA LEU A 35 -1.89 -12.36 -10.77
C LEU A 35 -1.64 -13.37 -11.90
N HIS A 36 -1.75 -14.66 -11.60
CA HIS A 36 -1.57 -15.73 -12.56
C HIS A 36 -2.61 -15.68 -13.69
N SER A 37 -3.88 -15.41 -13.38
CA SER A 37 -4.92 -15.29 -14.41
C SER A 37 -4.64 -14.11 -15.34
N THR A 38 -4.20 -12.98 -14.78
CA THR A 38 -3.85 -11.77 -15.54
C THR A 38 -2.65 -12.00 -16.45
N ILE A 39 -1.56 -12.61 -15.93
CA ILE A 39 -0.38 -12.96 -16.74
C ILE A 39 -0.78 -13.84 -17.92
N LYS A 40 -1.60 -14.86 -17.67
CA LYS A 40 -2.10 -15.76 -18.72
C LYS A 40 -2.99 -15.03 -19.73
N GLN A 41 -3.93 -14.23 -19.26
CA GLN A 41 -4.87 -13.48 -20.10
C GLN A 41 -4.14 -12.52 -21.06
N HIS A 42 -3.09 -11.87 -20.57
CA HIS A 42 -2.33 -10.88 -21.33
C HIS A 42 -1.08 -11.45 -22.01
N SER A 43 -0.81 -12.75 -21.87
CA SER A 43 0.39 -13.41 -22.40
C SER A 43 1.68 -12.66 -22.03
N ILE A 44 1.75 -12.20 -20.78
CA ILE A 44 2.89 -11.44 -20.27
C ILE A 44 4.11 -12.37 -20.24
N GLN A 45 5.16 -11.98 -20.94
CA GLN A 45 6.42 -12.73 -20.95
C GLN A 45 7.19 -12.52 -19.64
N PRO A 46 7.95 -13.52 -19.16
CA PRO A 46 8.72 -13.40 -17.93
C PRO A 46 9.68 -12.20 -17.94
N GLU A 47 10.30 -11.89 -19.08
CA GLU A 47 11.19 -10.72 -19.25
C GLU A 47 10.50 -9.36 -19.04
N ASN A 48 9.16 -9.32 -19.16
CA ASN A 48 8.34 -8.12 -18.92
C ASN A 48 7.71 -8.10 -17.52
N THR A 49 8.11 -9.02 -16.65
CA THR A 49 7.67 -9.08 -15.26
C THR A 49 8.73 -8.42 -14.37
N TYR A 50 8.47 -7.19 -13.95
CA TYR A 50 9.36 -6.45 -13.07
C TYR A 50 9.01 -6.75 -11.62
N ASN A 51 10.00 -7.12 -10.81
CA ASN A 51 9.81 -7.22 -9.37
C ASN A 51 9.69 -5.81 -8.78
N ILE A 52 8.71 -5.61 -7.90
CA ILE A 52 8.49 -4.32 -7.21
C ILE A 52 9.39 -4.23 -5.96
N ASP A 53 10.38 -5.09 -5.79
CA ASP A 53 11.26 -5.08 -4.62
C ASP A 53 12.18 -3.84 -4.55
N GLU A 54 12.67 -3.35 -5.68
CA GLU A 54 13.55 -2.16 -5.72
C GLU A 54 12.79 -0.83 -5.82
N GLU A 55 11.73 -0.74 -6.63
CA GLU A 55 10.90 0.49 -6.73
C GLU A 55 9.83 0.58 -5.63
N GLY A 56 9.36 -0.56 -5.13
CA GLY A 56 8.51 -0.63 -3.94
C GLY A 56 9.27 -0.22 -2.66
N PHE A 57 10.61 -0.29 -2.67
CA PHE A 57 11.43 0.26 -1.61
C PHE A 57 11.31 1.80 -1.54
N ILE A 58 11.28 2.50 -2.68
CA ILE A 58 11.08 3.95 -2.70
C ILE A 58 9.69 4.30 -2.17
N ILE A 59 8.65 3.58 -2.59
CA ILE A 59 7.28 3.75 -2.06
C ILE A 59 7.23 3.49 -0.55
N ARG A 60 7.95 2.47 -0.06
CA ARG A 60 8.10 2.11 1.35
C ARG A 60 8.86 3.18 2.17
N VAL A 61 9.89 3.80 1.59
CA VAL A 61 10.63 4.90 2.21
C VAL A 61 9.76 6.16 2.25
N MET A 62 9.08 6.50 1.16
CA MET A 62 8.17 7.65 1.06
C MET A 62 6.90 7.49 1.92
N SER A 63 6.54 6.27 2.31
CA SER A 63 5.40 6.01 3.20
C SER A 63 5.73 6.13 4.69
N LYS A 64 7.00 6.09 5.09
CA LYS A 64 7.44 6.49 6.45
C LYS A 64 7.62 8.01 6.49
N GLY A 65 6.65 8.73 7.07
CA GLY A 65 6.77 10.18 7.22
C GLY A 65 5.70 10.79 8.13
N PHE A 66 5.95 12.03 8.55
CA PHE A 66 4.98 12.84 9.28
C PHE A 66 3.88 13.29 8.32
N ARG A 67 2.64 12.84 8.53
CA ARG A 67 1.51 13.15 7.64
C ARG A 67 0.48 14.01 8.37
N ILE A 68 -0.07 14.97 7.62
CA ILE A 68 -1.18 15.82 8.05
C ILE A 68 -2.44 15.23 7.43
N PHE A 69 -3.35 14.76 8.27
CA PHE A 69 -4.61 14.17 7.87
C PHE A 69 -5.76 15.14 8.12
N ASN A 70 -6.82 15.04 7.31
CA ASN A 70 -8.07 15.71 7.60
C ASN A 70 -8.89 14.84 8.57
N LYS A 71 -9.29 15.40 9.71
CA LYS A 71 -10.04 14.70 10.77
C LYS A 71 -11.37 14.12 10.32
N GLN A 72 -12.00 14.67 9.29
CA GLN A 72 -13.28 14.17 8.77
C GLN A 72 -13.09 12.95 7.85
N LEU A 73 -11.97 12.89 7.12
CA LEU A 73 -11.66 11.80 6.19
C LEU A 73 -10.96 10.61 6.85
N PHE A 74 -10.30 10.82 8.00
CA PHE A 74 -9.43 9.84 8.66
C PHE A 74 -10.02 9.27 9.97
N ARG A 75 -11.36 9.30 10.13
CA ARG A 75 -12.01 8.68 11.29
C ARG A 75 -11.86 7.15 11.22
N LEU A 76 -11.19 6.59 12.24
CA LEU A 76 -11.38 5.20 12.69
C LEU A 76 -12.81 5.02 13.23
#